data_AF-A0ABD3Q069-F1
#
_entry.id   AF-A0ABD3Q069-F1
#
_cell.length_a   1.000
_cell.length_b   1.000
_cell.length_c   1.000
_cell.angle_alpha   90.00
_cell.angle_beta   90.00
_cell.angle_gamma   90.00
#
_symmetry.space_group_name_H-M   'P 1'
#
loop_
_entity.id
_entity.type
_entity.pdbx_description
1 polymer ?
#
loop_
_entity_poly.entity_id
_entity_poly.type
_entity_poly.pdbx_seq_one_letter_code
_entity_poly.pdbx_strand_id
1 'polypeptide(L)'
;MRAIRYATLALYIGSARGFISPIPHATLRHDGGCEAAGTIQSNKSVKNNGLTRLPTSVISREHVGSKEITRSKTFTSGIALGLLAIVSNSAIVHAAKKTVEVSAPAIVLPTTSTLLLACLLPTLLGFYKSEYGVSYGYGTAIASSSCLVLSSLASAAGMSLLPSSLTPSTVIPAIQTFVTSLKSLTGNLPAFHAASLLFYGTRLDLFLLYRELCLPRFRAMRERIEDRTKKQGSRLKRTPFILSCAFLYYCMMCPLLVTSSLCDGIPMCRCGVGGPVAPLEQILRVLVGLTLSGFLLGALGDLNKSLGKMINGEDALITGGVFRVFRHPNYTGEVIGWVSSCLAAFTAVALKAAQGGGLAVWKSQATYLGLSVLGAIGITFVLGTATAGLEYRQNEKYGDTEEYKDWVKRSWVGFTLGKRKEPSSTVEESTEGDSDSQD
;
A
#
# COMPACT_ATOMS: atom_id res chain seq x y z
N MET A 1 26.25 16.94 8.53
CA MET A 1 25.31 16.01 9.22
C MET A 1 23.89 16.56 9.41
N ARG A 2 23.65 17.79 9.91
CA ARG A 2 22.27 18.34 10.01
C ARG A 2 21.57 18.46 8.65
N ALA A 3 22.27 18.90 7.60
CA ALA A 3 21.73 18.99 6.24
C ALA A 3 21.29 17.63 5.65
N ILE A 4 22.00 16.54 5.95
CA ILE A 4 21.63 15.18 5.53
C ILE A 4 20.35 14.73 6.24
N ARG A 5 20.19 15.05 7.52
CA ARG A 5 18.96 14.76 8.28
C ARG A 5 17.73 15.47 7.69
N TYR A 6 17.88 16.73 7.26
CA TYR A 6 16.80 17.47 6.61
C TYR A 6 16.53 17.00 5.19
N ALA A 7 17.55 16.64 4.41
CA ALA A 7 17.38 16.14 3.04
C ALA A 7 16.65 14.78 3.01
N THR A 8 17.01 13.85 3.90
CA THR A 8 16.32 12.55 4.00
C THR A 8 14.88 12.71 4.47
N LEU A 9 14.63 13.59 5.46
CA LEU A 9 13.28 13.90 5.92
C LEU A 9 12.44 14.61 4.85
N ALA A 10 13.04 15.50 4.06
CA ALA A 10 12.37 16.21 2.96
C ALA A 10 12.03 15.28 1.78
N LEU A 11 12.91 14.33 1.44
CA LEU A 11 12.59 13.28 0.44
C LEU A 11 11.48 12.36 0.94
N TYR A 12 11.49 12.03 2.23
CA TYR A 12 10.47 11.20 2.87
C TYR A 12 9.09 11.89 2.93
N ILE A 13 9.05 13.18 3.27
CA ILE A 13 7.81 13.99 3.31
C ILE A 13 7.36 14.38 1.89
N GLY A 14 8.30 14.62 0.96
CA GLY A 14 8.03 14.99 -0.43
C GLY A 14 7.29 13.90 -1.20
N SER A 15 7.66 12.63 -1.01
CA SER A 15 6.93 11.49 -1.58
C SER A 15 5.51 11.36 -1.05
N ALA A 16 5.24 11.74 0.20
CA ALA A 16 3.90 11.68 0.78
C ALA A 16 2.99 12.84 0.34
N ARG A 17 3.55 14.02 0.05
CA ARG A 17 2.80 15.20 -0.42
C ARG A 17 2.39 15.13 -1.90
N GLY A 18 3.06 14.31 -2.71
CA GLY A 18 2.73 14.16 -4.13
C GLY A 18 1.44 13.40 -4.44
N PHE A 19 0.82 12.75 -3.44
CA PHE A 19 -0.33 11.85 -3.60
C PHE A 19 -1.65 12.36 -3.00
N ILE A 20 -1.65 13.52 -2.34
CA ILE A 20 -2.84 14.07 -1.68
C ILE A 20 -3.14 15.43 -2.32
N SER A 21 -4.13 15.51 -3.20
CA SER A 21 -4.68 16.78 -3.65
C SER A 21 -5.20 17.57 -2.44
N PRO A 22 -4.98 18.90 -2.37
CA PRO A 22 -5.48 19.70 -1.26
C PRO A 22 -7.01 19.74 -1.28
N ILE A 23 -7.62 19.32 -0.18
CA ILE A 23 -9.02 19.60 0.14
C ILE A 23 -9.10 21.13 0.38
N PRO A 24 -10.03 21.86 -0.26
CA PRO A 24 -10.17 23.30 -0.03
C PRO A 24 -10.60 23.56 1.42
N HIS A 25 -9.76 24.28 2.15
CA HIS A 25 -10.07 24.76 3.50
C HIS A 25 -11.13 25.87 3.42
N ALA A 26 -12.31 25.58 3.97
CA ALA A 26 -13.31 26.58 4.29
C ALA A 26 -12.77 27.51 5.39
N THR A 27 -12.81 28.81 5.12
CA THR A 27 -12.39 29.88 6.02
C THR A 27 -13.51 30.09 7.07
N LEU A 28 -13.30 29.64 8.30
CA LEU A 28 -14.15 30.02 9.43
C LEU A 28 -13.52 31.20 10.15
N ARG A 29 -14.23 32.34 10.12
CA ARG A 29 -13.97 33.54 10.92
C ARG A 29 -14.08 33.20 12.41
N HIS A 30 -13.10 33.63 13.18
CA HIS A 30 -13.19 33.79 14.63
C HIS A 30 -13.64 35.21 14.94
N ASP A 31 -14.84 35.36 15.50
CA ASP A 31 -15.22 36.54 16.28
C ASP A 31 -15.27 36.12 17.76
N GLY A 32 -14.63 36.93 18.61
CA GLY A 32 -14.53 36.71 20.05
C GLY A 32 -15.72 37.25 20.83
N GLY A 33 -15.81 36.86 22.10
CA GLY A 33 -16.76 37.42 23.07
C GLY A 33 -16.71 36.70 24.41
N CYS A 34 -16.41 37.46 25.47
CA CYS A 34 -16.19 37.07 26.86
C CYS A 34 -17.46 36.72 27.67
N GLU A 35 -17.19 36.16 28.87
CA GLU A 35 -17.95 36.22 30.15
C GLU A 35 -19.29 35.48 30.31
N ALA A 36 -19.35 34.53 31.25
CA ALA A 36 -19.85 34.75 32.62
C ALA A 36 -20.23 33.41 33.31
N ALA A 37 -20.07 33.40 34.64
CA ALA A 37 -20.36 32.30 35.56
C ALA A 37 -21.87 32.02 35.74
N GLY A 38 -22.21 30.79 36.15
CA GLY A 38 -23.57 30.45 36.60
C GLY A 38 -23.75 28.98 37.00
N THR A 39 -23.81 28.74 38.30
CA THR A 39 -24.18 27.49 38.97
C THR A 39 -25.71 27.24 38.92
N ILE A 40 -26.14 25.97 39.04
CA ILE A 40 -27.36 25.46 39.74
C ILE A 40 -28.32 24.53 38.92
N GLN A 41 -28.60 23.37 39.54
CA GLN A 41 -29.76 22.43 39.52
C GLN A 41 -30.17 21.57 38.30
N SER A 42 -30.02 20.25 38.51
CA SER A 42 -31.09 19.23 38.64
C SER A 42 -32.48 19.52 38.04
N ASN A 43 -32.94 18.67 37.11
CA ASN A 43 -34.22 17.98 37.31
C ASN A 43 -34.44 16.73 36.42
N LYS A 44 -35.30 15.86 36.96
CA LYS A 44 -35.71 14.52 36.52
C LYS A 44 -36.69 14.50 35.33
N SER A 45 -36.70 13.35 34.65
CA SER A 45 -37.88 12.58 34.16
C SER A 45 -38.76 13.16 33.05
N VAL A 46 -39.06 12.36 32.02
CA VAL A 46 -40.41 11.80 31.71
C VAL A 46 -40.37 10.92 30.44
N LYS A 47 -41.21 9.88 30.46
CA LYS A 47 -41.46 8.79 29.50
C LYS A 47 -42.28 9.20 28.26
N ASN A 48 -42.27 8.26 27.28
CA ASN A 48 -43.41 7.69 26.52
C ASN A 48 -43.71 8.14 25.06
N ASN A 49 -43.61 7.12 24.18
CA ASN A 49 -44.60 6.52 23.25
C ASN A 49 -45.24 7.27 22.07
N GLY A 50 -45.38 6.50 20.97
CA GLY A 50 -46.35 6.63 19.87
C GLY A 50 -45.64 6.68 18.50
N LEU A 51 -45.49 5.62 17.69
CA LEU A 51 -46.46 4.75 17.01
C LEU A 51 -47.56 5.49 16.22
N THR A 52 -47.47 5.46 14.89
CA THR A 52 -48.64 5.28 13.99
C THR A 52 -48.20 4.93 12.55
N ARG A 53 -48.92 3.95 11.99
CA ARG A 53 -48.89 3.45 10.61
C ARG A 53 -49.85 4.25 9.72
N LEU A 54 -49.53 4.32 8.41
CA LEU A 54 -50.34 4.12 7.15
C LEU A 54 -51.82 4.62 7.09
N PRO A 55 -52.44 4.96 5.92
CA PRO A 55 -52.34 4.19 4.66
C PRO A 55 -52.55 4.92 3.30
N THR A 56 -52.51 4.07 2.27
CA THR A 56 -52.82 4.10 0.83
C THR A 56 -54.09 4.80 0.31
N SER A 57 -54.02 5.30 -0.94
CA SER A 57 -55.05 5.24 -2.01
C SER A 57 -54.34 5.41 -3.38
N VAL A 58 -54.57 4.72 -4.52
CA VAL A 58 -55.71 4.09 -5.22
C VAL A 58 -56.27 4.96 -6.37
N ILE A 59 -55.98 4.52 -7.61
CA ILE A 59 -56.80 4.41 -8.86
C ILE A 59 -57.25 5.66 -9.66
N SER A 60 -56.92 5.66 -10.98
CA SER A 60 -57.79 5.76 -12.19
C SER A 60 -56.95 6.19 -13.43
N ARG A 61 -56.82 5.43 -14.55
CA ARG A 61 -57.74 5.29 -15.74
C ARG A 61 -58.31 6.64 -16.20
N GLU A 62 -58.34 7.08 -17.46
CA GLU A 62 -58.57 6.45 -18.77
C GLU A 62 -58.40 7.61 -19.82
N HIS A 63 -57.82 7.48 -21.03
CA HIS A 63 -58.40 7.10 -22.35
C HIS A 63 -58.32 8.23 -23.41
N VAL A 64 -58.06 7.82 -24.67
CA VAL A 64 -58.45 8.45 -25.97
C VAL A 64 -57.79 9.81 -26.32
N GLY A 65 -57.27 10.11 -27.51
CA GLY A 65 -57.25 9.47 -28.83
C GLY A 65 -57.16 10.57 -29.91
N SER A 66 -56.41 10.28 -30.99
CA SER A 66 -56.64 10.74 -32.37
C SER A 66 -56.72 12.25 -32.72
N LYS A 67 -55.78 12.76 -33.53
CA LYS A 67 -55.94 13.02 -34.99
C LYS A 67 -54.87 13.98 -35.56
N GLU A 68 -54.31 13.52 -36.69
CA GLU A 68 -53.78 14.28 -37.82
C GLU A 68 -54.59 15.54 -38.18
N ILE A 69 -53.93 16.58 -38.73
CA ILE A 69 -54.27 17.23 -40.02
C ILE A 69 -53.42 18.51 -40.33
N THR A 70 -52.93 18.54 -41.57
CA THR A 70 -52.55 19.66 -42.48
C THR A 70 -51.32 20.55 -42.30
N ARG A 71 -50.43 20.28 -43.27
CA ARG A 71 -49.58 21.17 -44.09
C ARG A 71 -50.31 22.43 -44.61
N SER A 72 -49.68 23.60 -44.47
CA SER A 72 -49.91 24.78 -45.33
C SER A 72 -48.60 25.58 -45.51
N LYS A 73 -48.38 26.06 -46.73
CA LYS A 73 -47.25 26.88 -47.19
C LYS A 73 -47.76 28.29 -47.54
N THR A 74 -47.09 29.35 -47.10
CA THR A 74 -46.75 30.61 -47.82
C THR A 74 -46.12 31.58 -46.79
N PHE A 75 -44.84 31.97 -46.89
CA PHE A 75 -44.20 32.97 -47.78
C PHE A 75 -44.49 34.44 -47.39
N THR A 76 -43.49 35.09 -46.75
CA THR A 76 -42.99 36.48 -46.95
C THR A 76 -41.89 36.73 -45.90
N SER A 77 -40.61 36.80 -46.31
CA SER A 77 -39.82 38.02 -46.57
C SER A 77 -39.49 38.85 -45.31
N GLY A 78 -38.19 38.93 -44.98
CA GLY A 78 -37.70 39.77 -43.88
C GLY A 78 -36.29 39.44 -43.40
N ILE A 79 -35.30 39.83 -44.22
CA ILE A 79 -33.97 40.36 -43.82
C ILE A 79 -33.52 40.01 -42.40
N ALA A 80 -32.61 39.05 -42.27
CA ALA A 80 -31.59 39.07 -41.21
C ALA A 80 -30.29 38.45 -41.75
N LEU A 81 -29.37 39.34 -42.08
CA LEU A 81 -27.94 39.14 -42.28
C LEU A 81 -27.34 38.27 -41.15
N GLY A 82 -26.44 37.35 -41.54
CA GLY A 82 -25.31 36.95 -40.69
C GLY A 82 -25.39 35.57 -40.03
N LEU A 83 -24.83 34.55 -40.70
CA LEU A 83 -24.14 33.35 -40.17
C LEU A 83 -24.39 32.10 -41.04
N LEU A 84 -23.87 32.11 -42.27
CA LEU A 84 -23.67 30.86 -43.02
C LEU A 84 -22.58 31.06 -44.08
N ALA A 85 -21.34 31.03 -43.61
CA ALA A 85 -20.15 30.76 -44.42
C ALA A 85 -19.24 29.80 -43.64
N ILE A 86 -19.77 28.63 -43.27
CA ILE A 86 -18.97 27.45 -42.94
C ILE A 86 -19.67 26.25 -43.60
N VAL A 87 -19.63 26.22 -44.93
CA VAL A 87 -19.85 24.99 -45.67
C VAL A 87 -18.49 24.40 -45.99
N SER A 88 -18.25 23.22 -45.42
CA SER A 88 -17.36 22.16 -45.92
C SER A 88 -15.85 22.40 -45.95
N ASN A 89 -15.23 22.24 -44.77
CA ASN A 89 -13.88 21.65 -44.67
C ASN A 89 -13.89 20.25 -44.01
N SER A 90 -15.06 19.74 -43.59
CA SER A 90 -15.18 18.43 -42.92
C SER A 90 -15.22 17.24 -43.90
N ALA A 91 -15.58 17.45 -45.17
CA ALA A 91 -15.70 16.34 -46.14
C ALA A 91 -14.37 15.95 -46.81
N ILE A 92 -13.35 16.83 -46.84
CA ILE A 92 -12.05 16.55 -47.44
C ILE A 92 -11.02 16.05 -46.40
N VAL A 93 -11.24 16.30 -45.11
CA VAL A 93 -10.39 15.78 -44.01
C VAL A 93 -10.68 14.29 -43.71
N HIS A 94 -11.81 13.75 -44.17
CA HIS A 94 -12.17 12.35 -43.92
C HIS A 94 -11.64 11.33 -44.95
N ALA A 95 -10.95 11.77 -46.01
CA ALA A 95 -10.55 10.88 -47.11
C ALA A 95 -9.05 10.51 -47.20
N ALA A 96 -8.18 11.03 -46.32
CA ALA A 96 -6.73 10.78 -46.44
C ALA A 96 -5.97 10.66 -45.12
N LYS A 97 -6.59 10.06 -44.09
CA LYS A 97 -5.83 9.50 -42.97
C LYS A 97 -6.13 8.01 -42.87
N LYS A 98 -5.58 7.26 -43.83
CA LYS A 98 -5.21 5.86 -43.60
C LYS A 98 -4.07 5.89 -42.58
N THR A 99 -4.42 6.24 -41.35
CA THR A 99 -3.55 6.15 -40.19
C THR A 99 -3.22 4.68 -40.12
N VAL A 100 -2.00 4.33 -40.51
CA VAL A 100 -1.43 3.03 -40.17
C VAL A 100 -1.60 2.96 -38.66
N GLU A 101 -2.57 2.16 -38.19
CA GLU A 101 -2.69 1.83 -36.78
C GLU A 101 -1.42 1.07 -36.44
N VAL A 102 -0.38 1.82 -36.05
CA VAL A 102 0.82 1.26 -35.47
C VAL A 102 0.34 0.63 -34.17
N SER A 103 0.10 -0.68 -34.22
CA SER A 103 -0.21 -1.50 -33.07
C SER A 103 0.75 -1.13 -31.95
N ALA A 104 0.22 -0.69 -30.81
CA ALA A 104 1.06 -0.44 -29.64
C ALA A 104 1.93 -1.68 -29.38
N PRO A 105 3.22 -1.52 -29.06
CA PRO A 105 4.09 -2.66 -28.81
C PRO A 105 3.52 -3.48 -27.65
N ALA A 106 3.49 -4.80 -27.81
CA ALA A 106 3.03 -5.71 -26.76
C ALA A 106 3.91 -5.55 -25.51
N ILE A 107 3.30 -5.55 -24.32
CA ILE A 107 4.04 -5.50 -23.05
C ILE A 107 4.91 -6.74 -22.91
N VAL A 108 6.23 -6.53 -22.82
CA VAL A 108 7.20 -7.59 -22.51
C VAL A 108 7.55 -7.50 -21.02
N LEU A 109 6.91 -8.32 -20.19
CA LEU A 109 7.19 -8.37 -18.76
C LEU A 109 8.58 -8.98 -18.48
N PRO A 110 9.22 -8.62 -17.35
CA PRO A 110 10.48 -9.24 -16.94
C PRO A 110 10.32 -10.76 -16.81
N THR A 111 11.31 -11.50 -17.27
CA THR A 111 11.29 -12.97 -17.16
C THR A 111 11.37 -13.41 -15.69
N THR A 112 10.87 -14.61 -15.39
CA THR A 112 10.98 -15.21 -14.05
C THR A 112 12.42 -15.21 -13.54
N SER A 113 13.40 -15.55 -14.39
CA SER A 113 14.82 -15.53 -14.02
C SER A 113 15.31 -14.13 -13.65
N THR A 114 14.87 -13.10 -14.38
CA THR A 114 15.23 -11.70 -14.09
C THR A 114 14.69 -11.27 -12.72
N LEU A 115 13.45 -11.64 -12.39
CA LEU A 115 12.84 -11.30 -11.11
C LEU A 115 13.42 -12.11 -9.95
N LEU A 116 13.74 -13.39 -10.17
CA LEU A 116 14.45 -14.20 -9.19
C LEU A 116 15.83 -13.60 -8.89
N LEU A 117 16.55 -13.11 -9.89
CA LEU A 117 17.82 -12.41 -9.69
C LEU A 117 17.63 -11.07 -8.96
N ALA A 118 16.59 -10.30 -9.30
CA ALA A 118 16.25 -9.05 -8.61
C ALA A 118 15.92 -9.28 -7.13
N CYS A 119 15.32 -10.42 -6.77
CA CYS A 119 15.10 -10.82 -5.38
C CYS A 119 16.35 -11.40 -4.70
N LEU A 120 17.11 -12.24 -5.41
CA LEU A 120 18.25 -12.95 -4.85
C LEU A 120 19.42 -12.01 -4.56
N LEU A 121 19.82 -11.18 -5.53
CA LEU A 121 21.03 -10.36 -5.42
C LEU A 121 21.04 -9.46 -4.18
N PRO A 122 19.97 -8.70 -3.86
CA PRO A 122 19.94 -7.92 -2.63
C PRO A 122 19.94 -8.78 -1.37
N THR A 123 19.28 -9.95 -1.42
CA THR A 123 19.22 -10.88 -0.28
C THR A 123 20.59 -11.49 0.04
N LEU A 124 21.53 -11.53 -0.91
CA LEU A 124 22.92 -11.96 -0.67
C LEU A 124 23.65 -11.08 0.35
N LEU A 125 23.18 -9.86 0.63
CA LEU A 125 23.67 -9.05 1.75
C LEU A 125 23.53 -9.79 3.09
N GLY A 126 22.63 -10.77 3.18
CA GLY A 126 22.48 -11.73 4.28
C GLY A 126 23.77 -12.50 4.63
N PHE A 127 24.64 -12.76 3.65
CA PHE A 127 25.93 -13.41 3.87
C PHE A 127 26.89 -12.50 4.64
N TYR A 128 26.82 -11.19 4.39
CA TYR A 128 27.56 -10.20 5.16
C TYR A 128 26.97 -10.08 6.58
N LYS A 129 25.68 -9.73 6.68
CA LYS A 129 24.92 -9.71 7.94
C LYS A 129 23.54 -10.32 7.73
N SER A 130 23.14 -11.28 8.54
CA SER A 130 21.87 -12.00 8.42
C SER A 130 20.66 -11.06 8.33
N GLU A 131 20.67 -10.04 9.18
CA GLU A 131 19.66 -9.00 9.24
C GLU A 131 19.57 -8.19 7.95
N TYR A 132 20.63 -8.07 7.15
CA TYR A 132 20.57 -7.34 5.89
C TYR A 132 19.76 -8.09 4.85
N GLY A 133 19.82 -9.43 4.84
CA GLY A 133 18.98 -10.24 3.96
C GLY A 133 17.48 -9.99 4.20
N VAL A 134 17.07 -9.94 5.47
CA VAL A 134 15.66 -9.72 5.86
C VAL A 134 15.20 -8.26 5.91
N SER A 135 16.11 -7.31 5.74
CA SER A 135 15.81 -5.88 5.86
C SER A 135 16.09 -5.14 4.55
N TYR A 136 17.35 -4.77 4.29
CA TYR A 136 17.73 -4.14 3.02
C TYR A 136 17.51 -5.03 1.80
N GLY A 137 17.81 -6.32 1.94
CA GLY A 137 17.56 -7.32 0.90
C GLY A 137 16.08 -7.38 0.52
N TYR A 138 15.20 -7.32 1.52
CA TYR A 138 13.76 -7.27 1.32
C TYR A 138 13.31 -5.98 0.61
N GLY A 139 13.65 -4.81 1.13
CA GLY A 139 13.23 -3.54 0.54
C GLY A 139 13.75 -3.37 -0.88
N THR A 140 15.03 -3.66 -1.10
CA THR A 140 15.68 -3.54 -2.40
C THR A 140 15.15 -4.58 -3.41
N ALA A 141 14.86 -5.82 -2.97
CA ALA A 141 14.24 -6.84 -3.82
C ALA A 141 12.88 -6.38 -4.37
N ILE A 142 12.01 -5.87 -3.50
CA ILE A 142 10.68 -5.38 -3.91
C ILE A 142 10.81 -4.14 -4.79
N ALA A 143 11.67 -3.18 -4.42
CA ALA A 143 11.88 -1.96 -5.19
C ALA A 143 12.42 -2.24 -6.60
N SER A 144 13.49 -3.04 -6.72
CA SER A 144 14.10 -3.38 -8.00
C SER A 144 13.16 -4.18 -8.90
N SER A 145 12.48 -5.20 -8.36
CA SER A 145 11.49 -5.99 -9.11
C SER A 145 10.34 -5.14 -9.63
N SER A 146 9.84 -4.22 -8.80
CA SER A 146 8.78 -3.28 -9.20
C SER A 146 9.24 -2.27 -10.25
N CYS A 147 10.49 -1.81 -10.14
CA CYS A 147 11.10 -0.92 -11.12
C CYS A 147 11.27 -1.60 -12.49
N LEU A 148 11.62 -2.89 -12.52
CA LEU A 148 11.69 -3.68 -13.74
C LEU A 148 10.32 -3.79 -14.41
N VAL A 149 9.26 -4.09 -13.65
CA VAL A 149 7.89 -4.14 -14.18
C VAL A 149 7.44 -2.77 -14.68
N LEU A 150 7.69 -1.69 -13.94
CA LEU A 150 7.40 -0.32 -14.40
C LEU A 150 8.16 0.04 -15.67
N SER A 151 9.40 -0.43 -15.82
CA SER A 151 10.21 -0.18 -17.02
C SER A 151 9.61 -0.88 -18.24
N SER A 152 9.10 -2.11 -18.08
CA SER A 152 8.36 -2.82 -19.12
C SER A 152 7.07 -2.10 -19.52
N LEU A 153 6.30 -1.60 -18.53
CA LEU A 153 5.07 -0.84 -18.76
C LEU A 153 5.35 0.52 -19.44
N ALA A 154 6.41 1.22 -19.01
CA ALA A 154 6.87 2.45 -19.63
C ALA A 154 7.25 2.24 -21.09
N SER A 155 8.03 1.18 -21.37
CA SER A 155 8.47 0.84 -22.72
C SER A 155 7.29 0.53 -23.65
N ALA A 156 6.29 -0.20 -23.15
CA ALA A 156 5.06 -0.47 -23.91
C ALA A 156 4.25 0.81 -24.20
N ALA A 157 4.31 1.81 -23.31
CA ALA A 157 3.73 3.12 -23.52
C ALA A 157 4.60 4.07 -24.38
N GLY A 158 5.73 3.61 -24.91
CA GLY A 158 6.66 4.45 -25.67
C GLY A 158 7.43 5.46 -24.81
N MET A 159 7.55 5.21 -23.51
CA MET A 159 8.22 6.07 -22.53
C MET A 159 9.49 5.39 -22.00
N SER A 160 10.47 6.19 -21.56
CA SER A 160 11.58 5.68 -20.75
C SER A 160 11.38 6.02 -19.29
N LEU A 161 11.51 5.02 -18.41
CA LEU A 161 11.43 5.24 -16.96
C LEU A 161 12.73 5.81 -16.39
N LEU A 162 13.88 5.34 -16.91
CA LEU A 162 15.21 5.76 -16.47
C LEU A 162 16.00 6.30 -17.67
N PRO A 163 16.89 7.29 -17.46
CA PRO A 163 17.81 7.72 -18.50
C PRO A 163 18.86 6.63 -18.77
N SER A 164 19.37 6.60 -19.99
CA SER A 164 20.45 5.68 -20.42
C SER A 164 21.81 5.96 -19.74
N SER A 165 21.98 7.12 -19.11
CA SER A 165 23.21 7.54 -18.44
C SER A 165 22.91 8.42 -17.23
N LEU A 166 23.53 8.07 -16.09
CA LEU A 166 23.51 8.85 -14.85
C LEU A 166 24.89 9.49 -14.65
N THR A 167 24.98 10.78 -14.91
CA THR A 167 26.13 11.63 -14.54
C THR A 167 25.69 12.57 -13.42
N PRO A 168 26.60 13.12 -12.59
CA PRO A 168 26.21 14.08 -11.53
C PRO A 168 25.34 15.24 -12.03
N SER A 169 25.61 15.73 -13.25
CA SER A 169 24.83 16.79 -13.89
C SER A 169 23.42 16.37 -14.33
N THR A 170 23.20 15.08 -14.59
CA THR A 170 21.91 14.55 -15.05
C THR A 170 21.07 13.94 -13.94
N VAL A 171 21.55 13.87 -12.69
CA VAL A 171 20.79 13.27 -11.57
C VAL A 171 19.46 14.00 -11.32
N ILE A 172 19.48 15.33 -11.21
CA ILE A 172 18.24 16.09 -10.94
C ILE A 172 17.25 15.96 -12.11
N PRO A 173 17.65 16.18 -13.39
CA PRO A 173 16.78 15.90 -14.53
C PRO A 173 16.27 14.45 -14.58
N ALA A 174 17.11 13.48 -14.26
CA ALA A 174 16.73 12.06 -14.22
C ALA A 174 15.60 11.80 -13.21
N ILE A 175 15.72 12.39 -12.01
CA ILE A 175 14.68 12.29 -10.98
C ILE A 175 13.38 12.96 -11.45
N GLN A 176 13.46 14.14 -12.08
CA GLN A 176 12.29 14.84 -12.61
C GLN A 176 11.60 14.04 -13.72
N THR A 177 12.35 13.49 -14.66
CA THR A 177 11.85 12.60 -15.71
C THR A 177 11.21 11.37 -15.10
N PHE A 178 11.88 10.71 -14.15
CA PHE A 178 11.37 9.53 -13.45
C PHE A 178 10.03 9.83 -12.77
N VAL A 179 9.94 10.92 -12.00
CA VAL A 179 8.70 11.33 -11.32
C VAL A 179 7.59 11.64 -12.31
N THR A 180 7.91 12.32 -13.42
CA THR A 180 6.93 12.67 -14.47
C THR A 180 6.42 11.42 -15.18
N SER A 181 7.33 10.51 -15.55
CA SER A 181 6.98 9.21 -16.13
C SER A 181 6.13 8.38 -15.18
N LEU A 182 6.51 8.32 -13.89
CA LEU A 182 5.75 7.59 -12.89
C LEU A 182 4.33 8.14 -12.73
N LYS A 183 4.17 9.47 -12.61
CA LYS A 183 2.84 10.11 -12.54
C LYS A 183 1.98 9.77 -13.75
N SER A 184 2.55 9.85 -14.95
CA SER A 184 1.86 9.50 -16.19
C SER A 184 1.40 8.03 -16.20
N LEU A 185 2.28 7.12 -15.78
CA LEU A 185 2.00 5.69 -15.76
C LEU A 185 0.97 5.29 -14.71
N THR A 186 0.98 5.91 -13.53
CA THR A 186 0.07 5.55 -12.41
C THR A 186 -1.42 5.75 -12.69
N GLY A 187 -1.79 6.36 -13.83
CA GLY A 187 -3.16 6.33 -14.35
C GLY A 187 -3.63 4.92 -14.75
N ASN A 188 -2.70 3.99 -15.02
CA ASN A 188 -2.93 2.60 -15.34
C ASN A 188 -2.81 1.70 -14.09
N LEU A 189 -3.67 0.68 -13.98
CA LEU A 189 -3.79 -0.16 -12.78
C LEU A 189 -2.55 -1.00 -12.47
N PRO A 190 -2.01 -1.81 -13.41
CA PRO A 190 -0.71 -2.44 -13.25
C PRO A 190 0.41 -1.49 -12.81
N ALA A 191 0.51 -0.33 -13.45
CA ALA A 191 1.55 0.64 -13.13
C ALA A 191 1.38 1.23 -11.73
N PHE A 192 0.15 1.48 -11.29
CA PHE A 192 -0.13 1.92 -9.92
C PHE A 192 0.22 0.83 -8.90
N HIS A 193 -0.11 -0.43 -9.18
CA HIS A 193 0.26 -1.55 -8.33
C HIS A 193 1.79 -1.66 -8.21
N ALA A 194 2.51 -1.58 -9.32
CA ALA A 194 3.97 -1.58 -9.34
C ALA A 194 4.56 -0.37 -8.58
N ALA A 195 4.01 0.82 -8.77
CA ALA A 195 4.41 2.03 -8.05
C ALA A 195 4.19 1.90 -6.54
N SER A 196 3.14 1.20 -6.11
CA SER A 196 2.84 0.94 -4.70
C SER A 196 3.91 0.06 -4.04
N LEU A 197 4.34 -1.00 -4.73
CA LEU A 197 5.41 -1.87 -4.26
C LEU A 197 6.78 -1.18 -4.34
N LEU A 198 7.03 -0.37 -5.37
CA LEU A 198 8.24 0.45 -5.47
C LEU A 198 8.33 1.45 -4.30
N PHE A 199 7.22 2.13 -3.98
CA PHE A 199 7.12 2.99 -2.81
C PHE A 199 7.44 2.23 -1.53
N TYR A 200 6.85 1.05 -1.34
CA TYR A 200 7.11 0.22 -0.17
C TYR A 200 8.59 -0.16 -0.03
N GLY A 201 9.19 -0.76 -1.07
CA GLY A 201 10.58 -1.20 -1.01
C GLY A 201 11.53 -0.04 -0.72
N THR A 202 11.32 1.08 -1.42
CA THR A 202 12.12 2.31 -1.22
C THR A 202 11.93 2.88 0.19
N ARG A 203 10.70 2.95 0.72
CA ARG A 203 10.46 3.50 2.06
C ARG A 203 11.15 2.65 3.13
N LEU A 204 11.13 1.33 2.98
CA LEU A 204 11.69 0.41 3.95
C LEU A 204 13.21 0.61 4.04
N ASP A 205 13.89 0.63 2.89
CA ASP A 205 15.34 0.84 2.82
C ASP A 205 15.74 2.20 3.37
N LEU A 206 15.04 3.27 2.98
CA LEU A 206 15.33 4.62 3.49
C LEU A 206 15.12 4.73 4.99
N PHE A 207 14.07 4.10 5.53
CA PHE A 207 13.81 4.10 6.97
C PHE A 207 14.90 3.35 7.74
N LEU A 208 15.34 2.20 7.24
CA LEU A 208 16.42 1.42 7.83
C LEU A 208 17.75 2.16 7.77
N LEU A 209 18.06 2.76 6.63
CA LEU A 209 19.26 3.58 6.43
C LEU A 209 19.27 4.78 7.38
N TYR A 210 18.14 5.48 7.49
CA TYR A 210 18.00 6.57 8.46
C TYR A 210 18.29 6.09 9.88
N ARG A 211 17.70 4.97 10.31
CA ARG A 211 17.93 4.43 11.66
C ARG A 211 19.38 4.04 11.89
N GLU A 212 20.04 3.48 10.89
CA GLU A 212 21.44 3.11 10.98
C GLU A 212 22.37 4.32 11.09
N LEU A 213 22.15 5.33 10.24
CA LEU A 213 22.98 6.53 10.24
C LEU A 213 22.69 7.43 11.44
N CYS A 214 21.46 7.46 11.95
CA CYS A 214 21.04 8.44 12.95
C CYS A 214 20.91 7.90 14.37
N LEU A 215 20.78 6.59 14.61
CA LEU A 215 20.55 6.02 15.95
C LEU A 215 21.74 5.15 16.40
N PRO A 216 22.64 5.66 17.26
CA PRO A 216 23.80 4.91 17.76
C PRO A 216 23.42 3.59 18.45
N ARG A 217 22.33 3.59 19.22
CA ARG A 217 21.78 2.39 19.88
C ARG A 217 21.48 1.26 18.89
N PHE A 218 21.02 1.60 17.69
CA PHE A 218 20.71 0.61 16.67
C PHE A 218 21.98 -0.05 16.11
N ARG A 219 23.08 0.72 15.97
CA ARG A 219 24.40 0.19 15.60
C ARG A 219 24.91 -0.78 16.65
N ALA A 220 24.89 -0.38 17.93
CA ALA A 220 25.34 -1.22 19.03
C ALA A 220 24.48 -2.50 19.22
N MET A 221 23.17 -2.43 18.95
CA MET A 221 22.31 -3.62 18.95
C MET A 221 22.72 -4.61 17.84
N ARG A 222 23.04 -4.09 16.64
CA ARG A 222 23.40 -4.91 15.48
C ARG A 222 24.77 -5.55 15.65
N GLU A 223 25.76 -4.81 16.15
CA GLU A 223 27.09 -5.37 16.47
C GLU A 223 26.97 -6.55 17.44
N ARG A 224 26.14 -6.41 18.50
CA ARG A 224 25.84 -7.51 19.43
C ARG A 224 25.14 -8.72 18.81
N ILE A 225 24.36 -8.52 17.74
CA ILE A 225 23.74 -9.63 16.99
C ILE A 225 24.80 -10.30 16.13
N GLU A 226 25.57 -9.52 15.39
CA GLU A 226 26.62 -10.00 14.50
C GLU A 226 27.67 -10.81 15.26
N ASP A 227 28.09 -10.36 16.45
CA ASP A 227 29.06 -11.07 17.27
C ASP A 227 28.52 -12.40 17.79
N ARG A 228 27.22 -12.48 18.10
CA ARG A 228 26.56 -13.77 18.42
C ARG A 228 26.52 -14.68 17.19
N THR A 229 26.27 -14.13 16.01
CA THR A 229 26.21 -14.95 14.79
C THR A 229 27.59 -15.40 14.32
N LYS A 230 28.65 -14.59 14.50
CA LYS A 230 30.04 -14.99 14.25
C LYS A 230 30.42 -16.22 15.07
N LYS A 231 29.98 -16.27 16.33
CA LYS A 231 30.17 -17.42 17.23
C LYS A 231 29.43 -18.69 16.77
N GLN A 232 28.37 -18.56 15.97
CA GLN A 232 27.57 -19.70 15.47
C GLN A 232 28.13 -20.37 14.20
N GLY A 233 29.25 -19.87 13.64
CA GLY A 233 30.03 -20.55 12.59
C GLY A 233 29.99 -19.88 11.21
N SER A 234 30.35 -20.66 10.18
CA SER A 234 30.56 -20.16 8.80
C SER A 234 29.34 -19.44 8.22
N ARG A 235 29.58 -18.31 7.53
CA ARG A 235 28.57 -17.51 6.83
C ARG A 235 27.78 -18.33 5.81
N LEU A 236 28.37 -19.39 5.23
CA LEU A 236 27.70 -20.28 4.29
C LEU A 236 26.58 -21.12 4.91
N LYS A 237 26.58 -21.32 6.24
CA LYS A 237 25.45 -21.99 6.93
C LYS A 237 24.15 -21.18 6.83
N ARG A 238 24.22 -19.91 6.40
CA ARG A 238 23.05 -19.03 6.19
C ARG A 238 22.38 -19.20 4.83
N THR A 239 22.99 -19.93 3.89
CA THR A 239 22.44 -20.14 2.54
C THR A 239 20.96 -20.56 2.54
N PRO A 240 20.50 -21.57 3.29
CA PRO A 240 19.09 -21.96 3.25
C PRO A 240 18.14 -20.85 3.70
N PHE A 241 18.55 -20.03 4.68
CA PHE A 241 17.77 -18.88 5.15
C PHE A 241 17.74 -17.74 4.12
N ILE A 242 18.86 -17.45 3.47
CA ILE A 242 18.96 -16.42 2.43
C ILE A 242 18.12 -16.81 1.22
N LEU A 243 18.19 -18.08 0.79
CA LEU A 243 17.40 -18.59 -0.32
C LEU A 243 15.91 -18.59 0.01
N SER A 244 15.52 -18.96 1.24
CA SER A 244 14.11 -18.90 1.64
C SER A 244 13.57 -17.47 1.68
N CYS A 245 14.36 -16.49 2.11
CA CYS A 245 13.99 -15.07 2.05
C CYS A 245 13.83 -14.58 0.61
N ALA A 246 14.80 -14.85 -0.26
CA ALA A 246 14.72 -14.47 -1.67
C ALA A 246 13.50 -15.09 -2.37
N PHE A 247 13.21 -16.36 -2.07
CA PHE A 247 12.03 -17.05 -2.58
C PHE A 247 10.73 -16.42 -2.06
N LEU A 248 10.66 -16.08 -0.77
CA LEU A 248 9.52 -15.38 -0.21
C LEU A 248 9.29 -14.04 -0.91
N TYR A 249 10.35 -13.25 -1.17
CA TYR A 249 10.22 -11.97 -1.88
C TYR A 249 9.74 -12.15 -3.31
N TYR A 250 10.21 -13.18 -4.02
CA TYR A 250 9.68 -13.54 -5.32
C TYR A 250 8.20 -13.91 -5.28
N CYS A 251 7.77 -14.70 -4.28
CA CYS A 251 6.37 -15.04 -4.05
C CYS A 251 5.50 -13.78 -3.85
N MET A 252 6.01 -12.79 -3.11
CA MET A 252 5.33 -11.52 -2.86
C MET A 252 5.26 -10.61 -4.09
N MET A 253 6.12 -10.82 -5.09
CA MET A 253 6.05 -10.11 -6.39
C MET A 253 5.06 -10.75 -7.38
N CYS A 254 4.68 -12.03 -7.19
CA CYS A 254 3.78 -12.74 -8.10
C CYS A 254 2.43 -12.03 -8.33
N PRO A 255 1.77 -11.40 -7.33
CA PRO A 255 0.54 -10.67 -7.57
C PRO A 255 0.69 -9.52 -8.58
N LEU A 256 1.86 -8.85 -8.57
CA LEU A 256 2.15 -7.79 -9.52
C LEU A 256 2.27 -8.35 -10.95
N LEU A 257 2.86 -9.53 -11.13
CA LEU A 257 2.97 -10.16 -12.46
C LEU A 257 1.60 -10.57 -13.02
N VAL A 258 0.73 -11.11 -12.18
CA VAL A 258 -0.64 -11.47 -12.58
C VAL A 258 -1.41 -10.23 -12.99
N THR A 259 -1.41 -9.18 -12.16
CA THR A 259 -2.10 -7.93 -12.50
C THR A 259 -1.51 -7.27 -13.75
N SER A 260 -0.18 -7.26 -13.92
CA SER A 260 0.46 -6.65 -15.09
C SER A 260 0.25 -7.42 -16.40
N SER A 261 0.08 -8.75 -16.33
CA SER A 261 -0.16 -9.56 -17.53
C SER A 261 -1.63 -9.58 -17.98
N LEU A 262 -2.57 -9.33 -17.07
CA LEU A 262 -4.00 -9.48 -17.36
C LEU A 262 -4.78 -8.16 -17.44
N CYS A 263 -4.30 -7.11 -16.76
CA CYS A 263 -5.05 -5.87 -16.53
C CYS A 263 -4.48 -4.66 -17.28
N ASP A 264 -3.78 -4.91 -18.39
CA ASP A 264 -3.34 -3.81 -19.25
C ASP A 264 -4.55 -3.00 -19.77
N GLY A 265 -4.34 -1.69 -19.92
CA GLY A 265 -5.37 -0.74 -20.33
C GLY A 265 -6.45 -0.41 -19.28
N ILE A 266 -6.47 -1.06 -18.11
CA ILE A 266 -7.44 -0.73 -17.06
C ILE A 266 -7.00 0.55 -16.32
N PRO A 267 -7.78 1.65 -16.37
CA PRO A 267 -7.43 2.88 -15.67
C PRO A 267 -7.72 2.79 -14.16
N MET A 268 -6.89 3.42 -13.33
CA MET A 268 -7.09 3.46 -11.87
C MET A 268 -8.25 4.37 -11.45
N CYS A 269 -8.42 5.53 -12.09
CA CYS A 269 -9.30 6.61 -11.60
C CYS A 269 -10.68 6.68 -12.27
N ARG A 270 -11.07 5.70 -13.12
CA ARG A 270 -12.42 5.68 -13.70
C ARG A 270 -13.35 4.83 -12.85
N CYS A 271 -14.46 5.42 -12.41
CA CYS A 271 -15.64 4.67 -12.02
C CYS A 271 -16.32 4.20 -13.31
N GLY A 272 -16.17 2.92 -13.65
CA GLY A 272 -16.90 2.33 -14.78
C GLY A 272 -18.40 2.41 -14.52
N VAL A 273 -19.13 3.12 -15.39
CA VAL A 273 -20.59 3.17 -15.35
C VAL A 273 -21.10 2.18 -16.39
N GLY A 274 -21.54 1.01 -15.93
CA GLY A 274 -22.22 0.01 -16.76
C GLY A 274 -21.34 -1.14 -17.26
N GLY A 275 -21.90 -2.34 -17.22
CA GLY A 275 -21.29 -3.59 -17.67
C GLY A 275 -21.38 -4.70 -16.62
N PRO A 276 -21.51 -5.98 -17.02
CA PRO A 276 -21.66 -7.09 -16.08
C PRO A 276 -20.41 -7.34 -15.21
N VAL A 277 -19.24 -6.91 -15.66
CA VAL A 277 -17.95 -7.09 -14.95
C VAL A 277 -17.49 -5.85 -14.17
N ALA A 278 -18.23 -4.75 -14.24
CA ALA A 278 -17.88 -3.48 -13.57
C ALA A 278 -17.64 -3.63 -12.05
N PRO A 279 -18.40 -4.45 -11.30
CA PRO A 279 -18.13 -4.66 -9.88
C PRO A 279 -16.75 -5.30 -9.61
N LEU A 280 -16.33 -6.29 -10.41
CA LEU A 280 -15.02 -6.95 -10.24
C LEU A 280 -13.87 -5.99 -10.52
N GLU A 281 -14.01 -5.15 -11.55
CA GLU A 281 -13.03 -4.12 -11.87
C GLU A 281 -12.92 -3.07 -10.75
N GLN A 282 -14.04 -2.70 -10.15
CA GLN A 282 -14.06 -1.78 -9.00
C GLN A 282 -13.41 -2.41 -7.76
N ILE A 283 -13.70 -3.68 -7.46
CA ILE A 283 -13.06 -4.42 -6.36
C ILE A 283 -11.55 -4.47 -6.58
N LEU A 284 -11.10 -4.75 -7.82
CA LEU A 284 -9.68 -4.79 -8.16
C LEU A 284 -8.99 -3.44 -7.88
N ARG A 285 -9.59 -2.32 -8.28
CA ARG A 285 -9.09 -0.98 -7.97
C ARG A 285 -9.00 -0.72 -6.48
N VAL A 286 -10.03 -1.10 -5.73
CA VAL A 286 -10.05 -0.94 -4.27
C VAL A 286 -8.93 -1.76 -3.64
N LEU A 287 -8.71 -3.01 -4.07
CA LEU A 287 -7.64 -3.85 -3.55
C LEU A 287 -6.25 -3.28 -3.84
N VAL A 288 -5.99 -2.83 -5.08
CA VAL A 288 -4.74 -2.17 -5.44
C VAL A 288 -4.56 -0.85 -4.67
N GLY A 289 -5.62 -0.09 -4.46
CA GLY A 289 -5.61 1.12 -3.62
C GLY A 289 -5.34 0.82 -2.13
N LEU A 290 -5.89 -0.28 -1.61
CA LEU A 290 -5.62 -0.78 -0.27
C LEU A 290 -4.17 -1.24 -0.12
N THR A 291 -3.55 -1.77 -1.17
CA THR A 291 -2.12 -2.10 -1.17
C THR A 291 -1.27 -0.87 -0.82
N LEU A 292 -1.45 0.25 -1.55
CA LEU A 292 -0.75 1.48 -1.24
C LEU A 292 -1.14 2.04 0.14
N SER A 293 -2.42 2.03 0.48
CA SER A 293 -2.92 2.55 1.75
C SER A 293 -2.33 1.83 2.96
N GLY A 294 -2.17 0.51 2.88
CA GLY A 294 -1.48 -0.28 3.89
C GLY A 294 -0.01 0.13 4.04
N PHE A 295 0.71 0.26 2.93
CA PHE A 295 2.11 0.69 2.97
C PHE A 295 2.28 2.13 3.47
N LEU A 296 1.34 3.03 3.16
CA LEU A 296 1.28 4.38 3.71
C LEU A 296 1.01 4.38 5.21
N LEU A 297 0.09 3.56 5.70
CA LEU A 297 -0.15 3.39 7.14
C LEU A 297 1.16 3.00 7.84
N GLY A 298 1.93 2.10 7.24
CA GLY A 298 3.22 1.72 7.80
C GLY A 298 4.25 2.85 7.78
N ALA A 299 4.28 3.65 6.72
CA ALA A 299 5.13 4.84 6.62
C ALA A 299 4.80 5.85 7.71
N LEU A 300 3.52 6.14 7.90
CA LEU A 300 3.05 7.04 8.95
C LEU A 300 3.39 6.50 10.34
N GLY A 301 3.30 5.19 10.54
CA GLY A 301 3.76 4.52 11.76
C GLY A 301 5.23 4.78 12.07
N ASP A 302 6.10 4.54 11.09
CA ASP A 302 7.54 4.73 11.23
C ASP A 302 7.92 6.21 11.46
N LEU A 303 7.26 7.13 10.74
CA LEU A 303 7.45 8.58 10.92
C LEU A 303 6.99 9.05 12.30
N ASN A 304 5.77 8.70 12.70
CA ASN A 304 5.20 9.10 13.98
C ASN A 304 6.07 8.58 15.14
N LYS A 305 6.58 7.34 15.03
CA LYS A 305 7.50 6.76 16.01
C LYS A 305 8.83 7.53 16.06
N SER A 306 9.39 7.88 14.91
CA SER A 306 10.67 8.57 14.81
C SER A 306 10.58 10.00 15.36
N LEU A 307 9.52 10.74 15.00
CA LEU A 307 9.28 12.09 15.52
C LEU A 307 8.97 12.06 17.02
N GLY A 308 8.11 11.16 17.46
CA GLY A 308 7.77 11.02 18.88
C GLY A 308 9.00 10.75 19.75
N LYS A 309 9.90 9.85 19.31
CA LYS A 309 11.16 9.57 20.04
C LYS A 309 12.18 10.70 19.95
N MET A 310 12.17 11.48 18.88
CA MET A 310 13.03 12.66 18.77
C MET A 310 12.60 13.76 19.74
N ILE A 311 11.29 13.91 19.98
CA ILE A 311 10.73 14.93 20.87
C ILE A 311 10.76 14.47 22.34
N ASN A 312 10.31 13.25 22.62
CA ASN A 312 10.09 12.76 23.98
C ASN A 312 11.28 11.95 24.55
N GLY A 313 12.32 11.72 23.74
CA GLY A 313 13.49 10.91 24.10
C GLY A 313 13.43 9.48 23.56
N GLU A 314 14.60 8.85 23.40
CA GLU A 314 14.73 7.55 22.74
C GLU A 314 13.98 6.40 23.45
N ASP A 315 13.82 6.53 24.77
CA ASP A 315 13.18 5.54 25.63
C ASP A 315 11.71 5.81 25.91
N ALA A 316 11.12 6.87 25.34
CA ALA A 316 9.70 7.16 25.49
C ALA A 316 8.80 6.09 24.84
N LEU A 317 7.70 5.77 25.53
CA LEU A 317 6.58 5.04 24.96
C LEU A 317 5.78 6.01 24.07
N ILE A 318 5.51 5.62 22.82
CA ILE A 318 4.78 6.46 21.88
C ILE A 318 3.35 5.92 21.75
N THR A 319 2.39 6.64 22.34
CA THR A 319 0.97 6.23 22.41
C THR A 319 0.04 7.14 21.58
N GLY A 320 0.56 8.22 21.01
CA GLY A 320 -0.20 9.23 20.24
C GLY A 320 -0.21 9.01 18.72
N GLY A 321 -0.98 9.85 18.02
CA GLY A 321 -1.12 9.79 16.56
C GLY A 321 -1.68 8.44 16.09
N VAL A 322 -1.07 7.83 15.08
CA VAL A 322 -1.49 6.50 14.59
C VAL A 322 -1.33 5.39 15.64
N PHE A 323 -0.42 5.55 16.60
CA PHE A 323 -0.27 4.58 17.70
C PHE A 323 -1.46 4.58 18.67
N ARG A 324 -2.33 5.59 18.62
CA ARG A 324 -3.56 5.59 19.41
C ARG A 324 -4.50 4.45 19.03
N VAL A 325 -4.50 4.09 17.74
CA VAL A 325 -5.38 3.07 17.17
C VAL A 325 -4.65 1.75 16.97
N PHE A 326 -3.41 1.78 16.47
CA PHE A 326 -2.64 0.58 16.14
C PHE A 326 -1.38 0.48 17.01
N ARG A 327 -1.13 -0.65 17.67
CA ARG A 327 0.14 -0.83 18.40
C ARG A 327 1.35 -1.00 17.50
N HIS A 328 1.14 -1.61 16.33
CA HIS A 328 2.16 -1.84 15.33
C HIS A 328 1.70 -1.39 13.94
N PRO A 329 1.48 -0.07 13.72
CA PRO A 329 0.97 0.46 12.46
C PRO A 329 1.85 0.09 11.25
N ASN A 330 3.17 -0.04 11.45
CA ASN A 330 4.11 -0.54 10.45
C ASN A 330 3.76 -1.97 10.00
N TYR A 331 3.67 -2.92 10.93
CA TYR A 331 3.40 -4.31 10.59
C TYR A 331 1.94 -4.53 10.14
N THR A 332 0.98 -3.86 10.78
CA THR A 332 -0.42 -3.88 10.34
C THR A 332 -0.57 -3.37 8.91
N GLY A 333 0.06 -2.23 8.60
CA GLY A 333 0.03 -1.66 7.26
C GLY A 333 0.64 -2.59 6.21
N GLU A 334 1.74 -3.27 6.54
CA GLU A 334 2.35 -4.26 5.66
C GLU A 334 1.44 -5.47 5.42
N VAL A 335 0.81 -6.04 6.45
CA VAL A 335 -0.14 -7.15 6.27
C VAL A 335 -1.31 -6.74 5.37
N ILE A 336 -1.90 -5.56 5.60
CA ILE A 336 -2.96 -5.02 4.72
C ILE A 336 -2.44 -4.92 3.29
N GLY A 337 -1.26 -4.33 3.11
CA GLY A 337 -0.65 -4.12 1.80
C GLY A 337 -0.50 -5.41 0.99
N TRP A 338 0.10 -6.43 1.61
CA TRP A 338 0.41 -7.71 0.99
C TRP A 338 -0.81 -8.61 0.78
N VAL A 339 -1.74 -8.65 1.73
CA VAL A 339 -2.98 -9.41 1.58
C VAL A 339 -3.85 -8.79 0.49
N SER A 340 -3.99 -7.47 0.44
CA SER A 340 -4.73 -6.79 -0.63
C SER A 340 -4.08 -7.00 -2.00
N SER A 341 -2.75 -7.01 -2.07
CA SER A 341 -2.01 -7.29 -3.31
C SER A 341 -2.29 -8.72 -3.80
N CYS A 342 -2.23 -9.71 -2.90
CA CYS A 342 -2.59 -11.09 -3.21
C CYS A 342 -4.03 -11.22 -3.71
N LEU A 343 -5.00 -10.61 -3.02
CA LEU A 343 -6.40 -10.63 -3.44
C LEU A 343 -6.59 -9.95 -4.81
N ALA A 344 -5.86 -8.87 -5.11
CA ALA A 344 -5.92 -8.22 -6.41
C ALA A 344 -5.53 -9.17 -7.55
N ALA A 345 -4.58 -10.09 -7.35
CA ALA A 345 -4.23 -11.11 -8.35
C ALA A 345 -5.39 -12.07 -8.64
N PHE A 346 -6.07 -12.55 -7.58
CA PHE A 346 -7.25 -13.40 -7.76
C PHE A 346 -8.39 -12.66 -8.46
N THR A 347 -8.64 -11.40 -8.08
CA THR A 347 -9.67 -10.57 -8.73
C THR A 347 -9.32 -10.28 -10.19
N ALA A 348 -8.05 -10.06 -10.53
CA ALA A 348 -7.58 -9.89 -11.91
C ALA A 348 -7.85 -11.13 -12.78
N VAL A 349 -7.57 -12.32 -12.25
CA VAL A 349 -7.86 -13.59 -12.94
C VAL A 349 -9.37 -13.79 -13.08
N ALA A 350 -10.15 -13.54 -12.03
CA ALA A 350 -11.61 -13.64 -12.08
C ALA A 350 -12.22 -12.69 -13.11
N LEU A 351 -11.74 -11.44 -13.15
CA LEU A 351 -12.14 -10.44 -14.13
C LEU A 351 -11.85 -10.92 -15.55
N LYS A 352 -10.62 -11.36 -15.83
CA LYS A 352 -10.24 -11.81 -17.17
C LYS A 352 -10.97 -13.10 -17.59
N ALA A 353 -11.22 -14.00 -16.64
CA ALA A 353 -12.02 -15.20 -16.87
C ALA A 353 -13.46 -14.83 -17.27
N ALA A 354 -14.07 -13.86 -16.57
CA ALA A 354 -15.42 -13.36 -16.87
C ALA A 354 -15.50 -12.61 -18.21
N GLN A 355 -14.40 -12.01 -18.69
CA GLN A 355 -14.30 -11.35 -20.00
C GLN A 355 -14.09 -12.33 -21.18
N GLY A 356 -14.27 -13.64 -20.97
CA GLY A 356 -14.19 -14.66 -22.02
C GLY A 356 -12.96 -15.57 -21.93
N GLY A 357 -12.05 -15.35 -20.98
CA GLY A 357 -10.91 -16.24 -20.75
C GLY A 357 -11.28 -17.60 -20.11
N GLY A 358 -12.42 -17.67 -19.41
CA GLY A 358 -12.91 -18.89 -18.77
C GLY A 358 -11.90 -19.56 -17.84
N LEU A 359 -11.95 -20.90 -17.79
CA LEU A 359 -11.07 -21.72 -16.94
C LEU A 359 -9.60 -21.71 -17.42
N ALA A 360 -9.33 -21.35 -18.68
CA ALA A 360 -7.98 -21.35 -19.24
C ALA A 360 -7.07 -20.34 -18.54
N VAL A 361 -7.59 -19.16 -18.19
CA VAL A 361 -6.82 -18.12 -17.47
C VAL A 361 -6.49 -18.56 -16.05
N TRP A 362 -7.42 -19.24 -15.36
CA TRP A 362 -7.15 -19.81 -14.03
C TRP A 362 -6.02 -20.83 -14.08
N LYS A 363 -6.03 -21.73 -15.08
CA LYS A 363 -4.99 -22.75 -15.27
C LYS A 363 -3.63 -22.12 -15.59
N SER A 364 -3.60 -21.13 -16.49
CA SER A 364 -2.34 -20.48 -16.89
C SER A 364 -1.71 -19.64 -15.77
N GLN A 365 -2.53 -19.13 -14.84
CA GLN A 365 -2.06 -18.30 -13.72
C GLN A 365 -1.99 -19.06 -12.38
N ALA A 366 -2.35 -20.35 -12.33
CA ALA A 366 -2.43 -21.13 -11.11
C ALA A 366 -1.13 -21.11 -10.29
N THR A 367 0.02 -21.25 -10.97
CA THR A 367 1.34 -21.19 -10.32
C THR A 367 1.58 -19.84 -9.64
N TYR A 368 1.33 -18.74 -10.33
CA TYR A 368 1.52 -17.40 -9.77
C TYR A 368 0.54 -17.08 -8.65
N LEU A 369 -0.71 -17.56 -8.74
CA LEU A 369 -1.69 -17.45 -7.65
C LEU A 369 -1.27 -18.25 -6.41
N GLY A 370 -0.80 -19.48 -6.59
CA GLY A 370 -0.27 -20.30 -5.49
C GLY A 370 0.92 -19.64 -4.79
N LEU A 371 1.87 -19.11 -5.57
CA LEU A 371 3.01 -18.35 -5.04
C LEU A 371 2.57 -17.05 -4.37
N SER A 372 1.55 -16.36 -4.89
CA SER A 372 0.98 -15.16 -4.27
C SER A 372 0.43 -15.44 -2.86
N VAL A 373 -0.31 -16.54 -2.71
CA VAL A 373 -0.83 -16.98 -1.40
C VAL A 373 0.32 -17.33 -0.45
N LEU A 374 1.32 -18.07 -0.94
CA LEU A 374 2.49 -18.42 -0.15
C LEU A 374 3.25 -17.17 0.32
N GLY A 375 3.37 -16.17 -0.55
CA GLY A 375 3.96 -14.87 -0.23
C GLY A 375 3.19 -14.14 0.87
N ALA A 376 1.88 -14.01 0.72
CA ALA A 376 1.01 -13.32 1.68
C ALA A 376 0.97 -14.01 3.05
N ILE A 377 0.86 -15.34 3.08
CA ILE A 377 0.90 -16.12 4.34
C ILE A 377 2.29 -16.02 4.97
N GLY A 378 3.35 -16.20 4.18
CA GLY A 378 4.74 -16.17 4.66
C GLY A 378 5.10 -14.84 5.30
N ILE A 379 4.79 -13.71 4.65
CA ILE A 379 5.06 -12.39 5.24
C ILE A 379 4.19 -12.12 6.47
N THR A 380 2.92 -12.51 6.45
CA THR A 380 2.02 -12.34 7.60
C THR A 380 2.51 -13.13 8.81
N PHE A 381 3.02 -14.35 8.59
CA PHE A 381 3.65 -15.15 9.63
C PHE A 381 4.89 -14.47 10.22
N VAL A 382 5.82 -14.02 9.36
CA VAL A 382 7.04 -13.32 9.79
C VAL A 382 6.69 -12.08 10.62
N LEU A 383 5.76 -11.25 10.13
CA LEU A 383 5.33 -10.05 10.84
C LEU A 383 4.59 -10.38 12.15
N GLY A 384 3.76 -11.42 12.17
CA GLY A 384 3.08 -11.88 13.39
C GLY A 384 4.05 -12.34 14.47
N THR A 385 5.13 -13.04 14.11
CA THR A 385 6.20 -13.41 15.07
C THR A 385 6.94 -12.18 15.58
N ALA A 386 7.21 -11.20 14.70
CA ALA A 386 7.88 -9.96 15.08
C ALA A 386 7.02 -9.09 16.01
N THR A 387 5.71 -9.02 15.77
CA THR A 387 4.71 -8.39 16.63
C THR A 387 4.75 -8.99 18.04
N ALA A 388 4.65 -10.31 18.16
CA ALA A 388 4.66 -10.99 19.46
C ALA A 388 5.94 -10.68 20.25
N GLY A 389 7.10 -10.67 19.59
CA GLY A 389 8.37 -10.32 20.22
C GLY A 389 8.51 -8.83 20.56
N LEU A 390 7.77 -7.93 19.91
CA LEU A 390 7.70 -6.52 20.30
C LEU A 390 6.81 -6.32 21.51
N GLU A 391 5.61 -6.91 21.51
CA GLU A 391 4.68 -6.84 22.65
C GLU A 391 5.34 -7.35 23.93
N TYR A 392 6.07 -8.47 23.85
CA TYR A 392 6.83 -9.00 24.99
C TYR A 392 7.82 -7.97 25.55
N ARG A 393 8.68 -7.39 24.70
CA ARG A 393 9.68 -6.40 25.12
C ARG A 393 9.08 -5.07 25.59
N GLN A 394 7.92 -4.68 25.04
CA GLN A 394 7.21 -3.50 25.50
C GLN A 394 6.56 -3.75 26.86
N ASN A 395 6.01 -4.95 27.09
CA ASN A 395 5.49 -5.35 28.38
C ASN A 395 6.59 -5.44 29.44
N GLU A 396 7.74 -6.02 29.11
CA GLU A 396 8.90 -6.07 30.02
C GLU A 396 9.36 -4.67 30.42
N LYS A 397 9.33 -3.70 29.50
CA LYS A 397 9.83 -2.35 29.74
C LYS A 397 8.81 -1.40 30.39
N TYR A 398 7.54 -1.51 30.03
CA TYR A 398 6.50 -0.54 30.39
C TYR A 398 5.29 -1.17 31.09
N GLY A 399 5.28 -2.48 31.30
CA GLY A 399 4.15 -3.24 31.83
C GLY A 399 3.59 -2.74 33.15
N ASP A 400 4.46 -2.20 34.00
CA ASP A 400 4.09 -1.67 35.31
C ASP A 400 3.50 -0.26 35.26
N THR A 401 3.64 0.44 34.14
CA THR A 401 3.15 1.82 33.98
C THR A 401 1.66 1.86 33.64
N GLU A 402 0.92 2.77 34.28
CA GLU A 402 -0.51 2.94 34.00
C GLU A 402 -0.76 3.46 32.57
N GLU A 403 0.14 4.29 32.03
CA GLU A 403 0.05 4.76 30.63
C GLU A 403 0.05 3.59 29.64
N TYR A 404 0.95 2.61 29.82
CA TYR A 404 1.02 1.44 28.95
C TYR A 404 -0.22 0.57 29.08
N LYS A 405 -0.69 0.32 30.30
CA LYS A 405 -1.90 -0.48 30.56
C LYS A 405 -3.14 0.15 29.91
N ASP A 406 -3.31 1.46 30.02
CA ASP A 406 -4.40 2.19 29.35
C ASP A 406 -4.28 2.12 27.82
N TRP A 407 -3.07 2.36 27.31
CA TRP A 407 -2.80 2.31 25.88
C TRP A 407 -3.10 0.93 25.27
N VAL A 408 -2.71 -0.16 25.93
CA VAL A 408 -2.99 -1.53 25.46
C VAL A 408 -4.50 -1.83 25.41
N LYS A 409 -5.29 -1.33 26.37
CA LYS A 409 -6.74 -1.53 26.41
C LYS A 409 -7.47 -0.86 25.24
N ARG A 410 -7.00 0.30 24.80
CA ARG A 410 -7.68 1.14 23.79
C ARG A 410 -7.14 0.99 22.37
N SER A 411 -6.03 0.28 22.19
CA SER A 411 -5.37 0.11 20.89
C SER A 411 -5.52 -1.32 20.37
N TRP A 412 -5.57 -1.47 19.06
CA TRP A 412 -5.56 -2.78 18.40
C TRP A 412 -4.12 -3.27 18.23
N VAL A 413 -3.87 -4.52 18.67
CA VAL A 413 -2.56 -5.17 18.57
C VAL A 413 -2.13 -5.43 17.12
N GLY A 414 -3.09 -5.47 16.18
CA GLY A 414 -2.83 -5.94 14.82
C GLY A 414 -2.87 -7.46 14.74
N PHE A 415 -2.12 -8.01 13.79
CA PHE A 415 -2.01 -9.45 13.59
C PHE A 415 -0.91 -10.01 14.49
N THR A 416 -1.29 -10.89 15.43
CA THR A 416 -0.37 -11.58 16.34
C THR A 416 -0.59 -13.08 16.25
N LEU A 417 0.50 -13.85 16.27
CA LEU A 417 0.41 -15.29 16.52
C LEU A 417 0.22 -15.50 18.02
N GLY A 418 -0.49 -16.58 18.40
CA GLY A 418 -0.77 -16.88 19.80
C GLY A 418 0.51 -16.96 20.65
N LYS A 419 0.40 -16.60 21.93
CA LYS A 419 1.54 -16.65 22.86
C LYS A 419 2.11 -18.07 22.86
N ARG A 420 3.41 -18.20 22.59
CA ARG A 420 4.14 -19.44 22.89
C ARG A 420 4.03 -19.62 24.40
N LYS A 421 3.45 -20.75 24.85
CA LYS A 421 3.50 -21.12 26.28
C LYS A 421 4.98 -21.07 26.66
N GLU A 422 5.31 -20.25 27.65
CA GLU A 422 6.65 -20.30 28.21
C GLU A 422 6.89 -21.73 28.71
N PRO A 423 8.05 -22.32 28.44
CA PRO A 423 8.42 -23.54 29.16
C PRO A 423 8.36 -23.18 30.64
N SER A 424 7.48 -23.84 31.38
CA SER A 424 7.38 -23.66 32.82
C SER A 424 8.79 -23.82 33.37
N SER A 425 9.31 -22.76 33.98
CA SER A 425 10.49 -22.86 34.83
C SER A 425 10.09 -23.67 36.05
N THR A 426 9.97 -24.99 35.88
CA THR A 426 10.12 -25.95 36.96
C THR A 426 11.59 -25.87 37.32
N VAL A 427 11.92 -24.89 38.15
CA VAL A 427 13.09 -24.95 39.01
C VAL A 427 12.78 -26.11 39.94
N GLU A 428 13.27 -27.30 39.61
CA GLU A 428 13.44 -28.35 40.59
C GLU A 428 14.44 -27.80 41.61
N GLU A 429 13.90 -27.22 42.68
CA GLU A 429 14.59 -26.99 43.93
C GLU A 429 14.87 -28.37 44.52
N SER A 430 15.96 -28.99 44.07
CA SER A 430 16.53 -30.15 44.74
C SER A 430 17.09 -29.66 46.07
N THR A 431 16.27 -29.74 47.11
CA THR A 431 16.71 -29.76 48.51
C THR A 431 17.80 -30.83 48.64
N GLU A 432 19.03 -30.38 48.70
CA GLU A 432 20.21 -31.13 49.10
C GLU A 432 20.01 -31.46 50.59
N GLY A 433 19.49 -32.65 50.84
CA GLY A 433 19.37 -33.22 52.18
C GLY A 433 20.74 -33.68 52.63
N ASP A 434 21.38 -32.86 53.45
CA ASP A 434 22.54 -33.20 54.26
C ASP A 434 22.11 -34.28 55.26
N SER A 435 22.49 -35.54 55.01
CA SER A 435 22.30 -36.65 55.94
C SER A 435 23.65 -37.06 56.50
N ASP A 436 23.91 -36.55 57.70
CA ASP A 436 24.80 -37.12 58.71
C ASP A 436 24.45 -38.59 59.01
N SER A 437 25.44 -39.48 58.88
CA SER A 437 25.60 -40.74 59.66
C SER A 437 26.94 -41.38 59.23
N GLN A 438 28.00 -41.31 60.03
CA GLN A 438 28.41 -42.34 61.02
C GLN A 438 28.40 -43.77 60.44
N ASP A 439 29.53 -44.25 59.93
CA ASP A 439 30.48 -45.18 60.59
C ASP A 439 31.55 -45.68 59.61
#